data_AF-A0A351GMF4-F1
#
_entry.id   AF-A0A351GMF4-F1
#
_cell.length_a   1.000
_cell.length_b   1.000
_cell.length_c   1.000
_cell.angle_alpha   90.00
_cell.angle_beta   90.00
_cell.angle_gamma   90.00
#
_symmetry.space_group_name_H-M   'P 1'
#
loop_
_entity.id
_entity.type
_entity.pdbx_description
1 polymer ?
#
loop_
_entity_poly.entity_id
_entity_poly.type
_entity_poly.pdbx_seq_one_letter_code
_entity_poly.pdbx_strand_id
1 'polypeptide(L)'
;MRVEAMPPMGNFHTAIEPEREKNYIGFAGGSGITPVLSILTTTLRAEPQSNFTLVYANRGVNTIMFKEDLEDLKNQFMGRLTILHVLESDAQDIDLFQGRVDQEKCDLLFKHWIDIAAMDTAFICGPEPMMLAIADALRQHGLRDDQIKFELFASAQHGRLEQRKKAVPKTEKPTELGVTIDGTQRTITMEAGQSVL
;
A
#
# COMPACT_ATOMS: atom_id res chain seq x y z
N MET A 1 -24.99 17.54 6.01
CA MET A 1 -24.20 16.58 6.80
C MET A 1 -22.76 17.08 6.82
N ARG A 2 -22.17 17.32 7.98
CA ARG A 2 -20.79 17.79 8.12
C ARG A 2 -19.95 16.63 8.64
N VAL A 3 -18.81 16.38 8.01
CA VAL A 3 -17.82 15.38 8.46
C VAL A 3 -16.66 16.15 9.08
N GLU A 4 -16.21 15.70 10.25
CA GLU A 4 -15.02 16.23 10.91
C GLU A 4 -13.80 15.36 10.55
N ALA A 5 -12.67 15.99 10.27
CA ALA A 5 -11.44 15.32 9.90
C ALA A 5 -10.24 15.97 10.61
N MET A 6 -9.26 15.15 10.97
CA MET A 6 -7.97 15.62 11.50
C MET A 6 -7.07 16.12 10.36
N PRO A 7 -6.02 16.91 10.68
CA PRO A 7 -4.94 17.21 9.74
C PRO A 7 -4.30 15.93 9.16
N PRO A 8 -3.70 16.00 7.97
CA PRO A 8 -3.01 14.86 7.37
C PRO A 8 -1.83 14.40 8.23
N MET A 9 -1.62 13.08 8.27
CA MET A 9 -0.56 12.41 9.03
C MET A 9 0.00 11.25 8.20
N GLY A 10 1.26 10.86 8.46
CA GLY A 10 1.90 9.70 7.83
C GLY A 10 3.27 10.03 7.24
N ASN A 11 4.07 8.98 6.99
CA ASN A 11 5.44 9.09 6.46
C ASN A 11 5.59 8.47 5.05
N PHE A 12 4.49 8.02 4.45
CA PHE A 12 4.46 7.45 3.11
C PHE A 12 4.48 8.55 2.03
N HIS A 13 5.61 9.24 1.97
CA HIS A 13 5.87 10.31 1.01
C HIS A 13 7.38 10.39 0.71
N THR A 14 7.74 11.15 -0.32
CA THR A 14 9.12 11.56 -0.60
C THR A 14 9.21 13.07 -0.76
N ALA A 15 10.42 13.61 -0.64
CA ALA A 15 10.65 15.02 -0.93
C ALA A 15 10.54 15.26 -2.44
N ILE A 16 9.79 16.29 -2.82
CA ILE A 16 9.66 16.72 -4.20
C ILE A 16 10.83 17.63 -4.54
N GLU A 17 11.59 17.27 -5.57
CA GLU A 17 12.78 17.96 -6.05
C GLU A 17 12.61 18.28 -7.54
N PRO A 18 11.93 19.39 -7.92
CA PRO A 18 11.55 19.69 -9.30
C PRO A 18 12.69 19.73 -10.33
N GLU A 19 13.89 20.07 -9.87
CA GLU A 19 15.09 20.22 -10.71
C GLU A 19 15.85 18.90 -10.93
N ARG A 20 15.38 17.79 -10.33
CA ARG A 20 16.04 16.49 -10.44
C ARG A 20 15.25 15.56 -11.35
N GLU A 21 15.98 14.75 -12.08
CA GLU A 21 15.47 13.61 -12.81
C GLU A 21 15.56 12.39 -11.90
N LYS A 22 14.41 11.85 -11.50
CA LYS A 22 14.31 10.67 -10.65
C LYS A 22 13.42 9.62 -11.29
N ASN A 23 13.66 8.36 -10.95
CA ASN A 23 12.79 7.26 -11.31
C ASN A 23 12.11 6.69 -10.06
N TYR A 24 10.78 6.69 -10.10
CA TYR A 24 9.95 6.14 -9.03
C TYR A 24 9.30 4.84 -9.46
N ILE A 25 9.11 3.95 -8.51
CA ILE A 25 8.29 2.76 -8.71
C ILE A 25 7.23 2.63 -7.60
N GLY A 26 5.99 2.38 -8.00
CA GLY A 26 4.89 2.11 -7.10
C GLY A 26 4.41 0.67 -7.27
N PHE A 27 4.19 -0.03 -6.17
CA PHE A 27 3.50 -1.31 -6.12
C PHE A 27 2.21 -1.16 -5.33
N ALA A 28 1.08 -1.38 -6.00
CA ALA A 28 -0.24 -1.27 -5.41
C ALA A 28 -0.97 -2.61 -5.47
N GLY A 29 -1.68 -2.96 -4.40
CA GLY A 29 -2.61 -4.10 -4.37
C GLY A 29 -4.01 -3.64 -3.96
N GLY A 30 -5.00 -3.82 -4.84
CA GLY A 30 -6.37 -3.37 -4.61
C GLY A 30 -6.45 -1.90 -4.16
N SER A 31 -7.10 -1.63 -3.03
CA SER A 31 -7.27 -0.26 -2.50
C SER A 31 -5.97 0.43 -2.09
N GLY A 32 -4.84 -0.31 -2.00
CA GLY A 32 -3.51 0.26 -1.83
C GLY A 32 -3.09 1.20 -2.95
N ILE A 33 -3.82 1.22 -4.06
CA ILE A 33 -3.67 2.23 -5.12
C ILE A 33 -3.88 3.66 -4.63
N THR A 34 -4.70 3.89 -3.61
CA THR A 34 -5.13 5.25 -3.22
C THR A 34 -3.96 6.16 -2.83
N PRO A 35 -3.07 5.78 -1.89
CA PRO A 35 -1.90 6.62 -1.61
C PRO A 35 -0.88 6.62 -2.76
N VAL A 36 -0.71 5.50 -3.48
CA VAL A 36 0.24 5.41 -4.60
C VAL A 36 -0.15 6.33 -5.74
N LEU A 37 -1.44 6.41 -6.08
CA LEU A 37 -2.01 7.30 -7.10
C LEU A 37 -1.80 8.77 -6.73
N SER A 38 -1.99 9.13 -5.46
CA SER A 38 -1.72 10.48 -4.95
C SER A 38 -0.25 10.87 -5.14
N ILE A 39 0.68 9.99 -4.75
CA ILE A 39 2.13 10.20 -4.89
C ILE A 39 2.54 10.28 -6.36
N LEU A 40 2.11 9.33 -7.18
CA LEU A 40 2.37 9.28 -8.62
C LEU A 40 1.91 10.57 -9.31
N THR A 41 0.68 10.99 -9.04
CA THR A 41 0.13 12.22 -9.66
C THR A 41 0.90 13.46 -9.22
N THR A 42 1.28 13.51 -7.95
CA THR A 42 2.01 14.65 -7.38
C THR A 42 3.43 14.75 -7.94
N THR A 43 4.16 13.62 -7.98
CA THR A 43 5.52 13.54 -8.51
C THR A 43 5.57 13.92 -9.98
N LEU A 44 4.72 13.33 -10.84
CA LEU A 44 4.74 13.62 -12.27
C LEU A 44 4.38 15.08 -12.60
N ARG A 45 3.53 15.71 -11.80
CA ARG A 45 3.16 17.13 -11.96
C ARG A 45 4.26 18.08 -11.48
N ALA A 46 4.90 17.76 -10.36
CA ALA A 46 5.83 18.67 -9.70
C ALA A 46 7.29 18.49 -10.14
N GLU A 47 7.66 17.31 -10.64
CA GLU A 47 9.00 17.00 -11.13
C GLU A 47 8.94 16.70 -12.63
N PRO A 48 9.11 17.71 -13.51
CA PRO A 48 8.87 17.57 -14.95
C PRO A 48 9.82 16.62 -15.69
N GLN A 49 10.97 16.26 -15.09
CA GLN A 49 11.95 15.33 -15.67
C GLN A 49 11.84 13.91 -15.10
N SER A 50 11.10 13.70 -14.01
CA SER A 50 11.02 12.39 -13.34
C SER A 50 10.07 11.43 -14.05
N ASN A 51 10.34 10.13 -13.92
CA ASN A 51 9.50 9.05 -14.44
C ASN A 51 8.86 8.25 -13.31
N PHE A 52 7.72 7.63 -13.58
CA PHE A 52 7.01 6.78 -12.63
C PHE A 52 6.57 5.47 -13.28
N THR A 53 6.91 4.35 -12.66
CA THR A 53 6.40 3.03 -13.03
C THR A 53 5.45 2.52 -11.96
N LEU A 54 4.25 2.10 -12.33
CA LEU A 54 3.25 1.52 -11.44
C LEU A 54 3.05 0.04 -11.79
N VAL A 55 3.29 -0.85 -10.83
CA VAL A 55 2.87 -2.25 -10.86
C VAL A 55 1.62 -2.40 -10.00
N TYR A 56 0.48 -2.70 -10.62
CA TYR A 56 -0.81 -2.69 -9.96
C TYR A 56 -1.49 -4.06 -10.01
N ALA A 57 -1.48 -4.73 -8.86
CA ALA A 57 -2.06 -6.05 -8.66
C ALA A 57 -3.55 -5.98 -8.34
N ASN A 58 -4.37 -6.68 -9.11
CA ASN A 58 -5.82 -6.78 -8.92
C ASN A 58 -6.31 -8.21 -9.16
N ARG A 59 -7.50 -8.55 -8.65
CA ARG A 59 -8.08 -9.88 -8.89
C ARG A 59 -8.47 -10.08 -10.35
N GLY A 60 -9.09 -9.08 -10.96
CA GLY A 60 -9.46 -9.08 -12.36
C GLY A 60 -9.73 -7.67 -12.87
N VAL A 61 -9.95 -7.52 -14.17
CA VAL A 61 -10.11 -6.20 -14.84
C VAL A 61 -11.24 -5.36 -14.22
N ASN A 62 -12.35 -5.99 -13.84
CA ASN A 62 -13.50 -5.33 -13.24
C ASN A 62 -13.28 -4.86 -11.79
N THR A 63 -12.18 -5.24 -11.16
CA THR A 63 -11.83 -4.85 -9.78
C THR A 63 -10.79 -3.71 -9.72
N ILE A 64 -10.29 -3.27 -10.87
CA ILE A 64 -9.28 -2.20 -10.95
C ILE A 64 -9.94 -0.87 -10.52
N MET A 65 -9.63 -0.42 -9.30
CA MET A 65 -10.02 0.91 -8.84
C MET A 65 -9.24 1.99 -9.61
N PHE A 66 -9.92 3.08 -9.97
CA PHE A 66 -9.36 4.24 -10.71
C PHE A 66 -8.82 3.89 -12.10
N LYS A 67 -9.39 2.89 -12.78
CA LYS A 67 -8.91 2.44 -14.09
C LYS A 67 -8.90 3.57 -15.14
N GLU A 68 -10.02 4.28 -15.29
CA GLU A 68 -10.16 5.36 -16.27
C GLU A 68 -9.21 6.53 -15.93
N ASP A 69 -9.13 6.92 -14.66
CA ASP A 69 -8.20 7.97 -14.22
C ASP A 69 -6.73 7.61 -14.50
N LEU A 70 -6.36 6.34 -14.33
CA LEU A 70 -5.02 5.84 -14.64
C LEU A 70 -4.73 5.85 -16.15
N GLU A 71 -5.72 5.52 -16.99
CA GLU A 71 -5.62 5.60 -18.45
C GLU A 71 -5.44 7.07 -18.90
N ASP A 72 -6.20 7.99 -18.32
CA ASP A 72 -6.07 9.43 -18.57
C ASP A 72 -4.71 9.99 -18.13
N LEU A 73 -4.24 9.62 -16.94
CA LEU A 73 -2.91 10.00 -16.47
C LEU A 73 -1.80 9.46 -17.38
N LYS A 74 -1.92 8.21 -17.86
CA LYS A 74 -0.96 7.62 -18.79
C LYS A 74 -0.91 8.40 -20.11
N ASN A 75 -2.06 8.84 -20.62
CA ASN A 75 -2.14 9.68 -21.80
C ASN A 75 -1.54 11.08 -21.56
N GLN A 76 -1.80 11.66 -20.39
CA GLN A 76 -1.27 12.97 -20.01
C GLN A 76 0.26 12.98 -19.86
N PHE A 77 0.84 11.92 -19.29
CA PHE A 77 2.27 11.79 -18.99
C PHE A 77 2.95 10.76 -19.90
N MET A 78 2.59 10.75 -21.18
CA MET A 78 3.12 9.81 -22.17
C MET A 78 4.65 9.84 -22.18
N GLY A 79 5.27 8.65 -22.12
CA GLY A 79 6.72 8.48 -22.04
C GLY A 79 7.31 8.59 -20.63
N ARG A 80 6.57 9.14 -19.66
CA ARG A 80 7.02 9.30 -18.27
C ARG A 80 6.26 8.43 -17.27
N LEU A 81 5.06 7.97 -17.63
CA LEU A 81 4.25 7.06 -16.82
C LEU A 81 4.10 5.71 -17.50
N THR A 82 4.60 4.67 -16.83
CA THR A 82 4.39 3.26 -17.19
C THR A 82 3.45 2.61 -16.18
N ILE A 83 2.43 1.90 -16.66
CA ILE A 83 1.48 1.16 -15.81
C ILE A 83 1.45 -0.30 -16.28
N LEU A 84 1.74 -1.20 -15.35
CA LEU A 84 1.74 -2.64 -15.53
C LEU A 84 0.65 -3.23 -14.61
N HIS A 85 -0.39 -3.81 -15.21
CA HIS A 85 -1.42 -4.52 -14.46
C HIS A 85 -1.01 -5.98 -14.29
N VAL A 86 -1.12 -6.49 -13.06
CA VAL A 86 -0.97 -7.92 -12.76
C VAL A 86 -2.31 -8.43 -12.27
N LEU A 87 -2.89 -9.40 -12.96
CA LEU A 87 -4.27 -9.85 -12.73
C LEU A 87 -4.32 -11.34 -12.33
N GLU A 88 -4.99 -11.68 -11.24
CA GLU A 88 -5.17 -13.09 -10.84
C GLU A 88 -6.05 -13.86 -11.84
N SER A 89 -7.15 -13.25 -12.31
CA SER A 89 -8.08 -13.76 -13.31
C SER A 89 -8.24 -12.79 -14.48
N ASP A 90 -8.71 -13.29 -15.62
CA ASP A 90 -8.99 -12.49 -16.83
C ASP A 90 -7.75 -11.73 -17.34
N ALA A 91 -6.55 -12.28 -17.07
CA ALA A 91 -5.28 -11.72 -17.53
C ALA A 91 -5.15 -11.83 -19.06
N GLN A 92 -4.39 -10.92 -19.65
CA GLN A 92 -3.93 -11.03 -21.03
C GLN A 92 -3.10 -12.32 -21.22
N ASP A 93 -2.96 -12.82 -22.45
CA ASP A 93 -2.28 -14.09 -22.82
C ASP A 93 -0.76 -14.17 -22.47
N ILE A 94 -0.25 -13.31 -21.57
CA ILE A 94 1.15 -13.24 -21.16
C ILE A 94 1.26 -13.59 -19.67
N ASP A 95 1.86 -14.74 -19.37
CA ASP A 95 2.05 -15.26 -18.00
C ASP A 95 2.70 -14.25 -17.05
N LEU A 96 3.56 -13.36 -17.56
CA LEU A 96 4.21 -12.31 -16.76
C LEU A 96 3.22 -11.37 -16.08
N PHE A 97 2.06 -11.12 -16.68
CA PHE A 97 1.02 -10.21 -16.16
C PHE A 97 -0.14 -10.96 -15.46
N GLN A 98 0.01 -12.26 -15.25
CA GLN A 98 -1.00 -13.10 -14.59
C GLN A 98 -0.59 -13.51 -13.17
N GLY A 99 -1.56 -13.72 -12.30
CA GLY A 99 -1.37 -14.29 -10.96
C GLY A 99 -1.16 -13.23 -9.89
N ARG A 100 -0.43 -13.61 -8.83
CA ARG A 100 -0.12 -12.73 -7.71
C ARG A 100 1.24 -12.08 -7.90
N VAL A 101 1.42 -10.93 -7.27
CA VAL A 101 2.75 -10.32 -7.13
C VAL A 101 3.42 -10.98 -5.91
N ASP A 102 4.35 -11.87 -6.20
CA ASP A 102 5.25 -12.50 -5.25
C ASP A 102 6.71 -12.26 -5.68
N GLN A 103 7.65 -12.87 -4.95
CA GLN A 103 9.08 -12.75 -5.20
C GLN A 103 9.45 -13.15 -6.65
N GLU A 104 8.97 -14.30 -7.12
CA GLU A 104 9.29 -14.80 -8.46
C GLU A 104 8.76 -13.87 -9.55
N LYS A 105 7.53 -13.37 -9.39
CA LYS A 105 6.92 -12.39 -10.29
C LYS A 105 7.75 -11.11 -10.35
N CYS A 106 8.19 -10.61 -9.19
CA CYS A 106 9.07 -9.43 -9.11
C CYS A 106 10.39 -9.69 -9.84
N ASP A 107 11.06 -10.80 -9.58
CA ASP A 107 12.33 -11.15 -10.21
C ASP A 107 12.20 -11.20 -11.75
N LEU A 108 11.11 -11.77 -12.27
CA LEU A 108 10.82 -11.79 -13.71
C LEU A 108 10.58 -10.38 -14.28
N LEU A 109 9.81 -9.54 -13.58
CA LEU A 109 9.58 -8.16 -13.99
C LEU A 109 10.88 -7.36 -14.01
N PHE A 110 11.74 -7.54 -13.01
CA PHE A 110 12.99 -6.79 -12.86
C PHE A 110 14.03 -7.23 -13.89
N LYS A 111 14.05 -8.52 -14.23
CA LYS A 111 14.93 -9.06 -15.26
C LYS A 111 14.59 -8.57 -16.67
N HIS A 112 13.30 -8.38 -16.97
CA HIS A 112 12.84 -8.21 -18.34
C HIS A 112 12.27 -6.82 -18.67
N TRP A 113 11.78 -6.08 -17.68
CA TRP A 113 10.99 -4.87 -17.91
C TRP A 113 11.38 -3.67 -17.06
N ILE A 114 11.88 -3.90 -15.84
CA ILE A 114 12.10 -2.83 -14.86
C ILE A 114 13.54 -2.87 -14.36
N ASP A 115 14.32 -1.86 -14.71
CA ASP A 115 15.67 -1.70 -14.15
C ASP A 115 15.59 -1.12 -12.73
N ILE A 116 15.66 -2.01 -11.73
CA ILE A 116 15.59 -1.63 -10.33
C ILE A 116 16.82 -0.81 -9.88
N ALA A 117 17.99 -1.02 -10.48
CA ALA A 117 19.19 -0.26 -10.13
C ALA A 117 19.07 1.23 -10.49
N ALA A 118 18.19 1.57 -11.43
CA ALA A 118 17.90 2.93 -11.84
C ALA A 118 16.82 3.64 -10.99
N MET A 119 16.20 2.96 -10.02
CA MET A 119 15.11 3.50 -9.21
C MET A 119 15.62 4.27 -7.98
N ASP A 120 15.11 5.48 -7.78
CA ASP A 120 15.43 6.32 -6.63
C ASP A 120 14.59 5.97 -5.40
N THR A 121 13.30 5.68 -5.60
CA THR A 121 12.38 5.38 -4.50
C THR A 121 11.28 4.42 -4.94
N ALA A 122 11.02 3.42 -4.11
CA ALA A 122 9.92 2.48 -4.24
C ALA A 122 8.83 2.76 -3.19
N PHE A 123 7.57 2.73 -3.61
CA PHE A 123 6.39 2.88 -2.76
C PHE A 123 5.56 1.61 -2.81
N ILE A 124 5.26 1.00 -1.67
CA ILE A 124 4.58 -0.29 -1.62
C ILE A 124 3.38 -0.17 -0.69
N CYS A 125 2.19 -0.51 -1.21
CA CYS A 125 0.97 -0.50 -0.44
C CYS A 125 -0.01 -1.57 -0.95
N GLY A 126 -0.39 -2.51 -0.08
CA GLY A 126 -1.31 -3.59 -0.42
C GLY A 126 -1.38 -4.66 0.67
N PRO A 127 -1.80 -5.89 0.34
CA PRO A 127 -1.82 -7.00 1.27
C PRO A 127 -0.43 -7.29 1.84
N GLU A 128 -0.33 -7.51 3.15
CA GLU A 128 0.97 -7.70 3.84
C GLU A 128 1.89 -8.75 3.19
N PRO A 129 1.42 -9.97 2.80
CA PRO A 129 2.29 -10.94 2.15
C PRO A 129 2.89 -10.45 0.83
N MET A 130 2.11 -9.68 0.06
CA MET A 130 2.57 -9.07 -1.20
C MET A 130 3.65 -8.03 -0.91
N MET A 131 3.43 -7.17 0.08
CA MET A 131 4.39 -6.12 0.42
C MET A 131 5.72 -6.67 0.89
N LEU A 132 5.73 -7.70 1.73
CA LEU A 132 6.95 -8.36 2.21
C LEU A 132 7.72 -9.00 1.05
N ALA A 133 7.04 -9.70 0.15
CA ALA A 133 7.67 -10.31 -1.02
C ALA A 133 8.32 -9.25 -1.95
N ILE A 134 7.63 -8.14 -2.20
CA ILE A 134 8.18 -7.04 -3.02
C ILE A 134 9.39 -6.41 -2.32
N ALA A 135 9.32 -6.19 -1.01
CA ALA A 135 10.42 -5.63 -0.23
C ALA A 135 11.70 -6.42 -0.42
N ASP A 136 11.60 -7.74 -0.26
CA ASP A 136 12.74 -8.65 -0.34
C ASP A 136 13.28 -8.73 -1.76
N ALA A 137 12.41 -8.70 -2.78
CA ALA A 137 12.82 -8.65 -4.18
C ALA A 137 13.58 -7.37 -4.52
N LEU A 138 13.10 -6.20 -4.08
CA LEU A 138 13.78 -4.92 -4.33
C LEU A 138 15.16 -4.88 -3.67
N ARG A 139 15.29 -5.38 -2.43
CA ARG A 139 16.59 -5.48 -1.74
C ARG A 139 17.56 -6.38 -2.49
N GLN A 140 17.10 -7.55 -2.94
CA GLN A 140 17.92 -8.49 -3.72
C GLN A 140 18.40 -7.89 -5.04
N HIS A 141 17.63 -6.95 -5.61
CA HIS A 141 17.96 -6.24 -6.84
C HIS A 141 18.64 -4.88 -6.63
N GLY A 142 19.06 -4.57 -5.40
CA GLY A 142 19.99 -3.47 -5.11
C GLY A 142 19.39 -2.21 -4.49
N LEU A 143 18.08 -2.17 -4.20
CA LEU A 143 17.50 -1.05 -3.45
C LEU A 143 17.86 -1.13 -1.97
N ARG A 144 18.24 0.02 -1.41
CA ARG A 144 18.50 0.17 0.02
C ARG A 144 17.21 0.44 0.79
N ASP A 145 17.20 0.14 2.09
CA ASP A 145 16.01 0.34 2.93
C ASP A 145 15.52 1.80 2.97
N ASP A 146 16.40 2.80 2.84
CA ASP A 146 16.01 4.22 2.78
C ASP A 146 15.25 4.58 1.50
N GLN A 147 15.38 3.77 0.45
CA GLN A 147 14.69 3.93 -0.83
C GLN A 147 13.33 3.22 -0.86
N ILE A 148 13.05 2.31 0.08
CA ILE A 148 11.83 1.50 0.07
C ILE A 148 10.86 1.99 1.15
N LYS A 149 9.70 2.47 0.72
CA LYS A 149 8.64 3.00 1.58
C LYS A 149 7.43 2.08 1.56
N PHE A 150 6.87 1.80 2.74
CA PHE A 150 5.69 0.95 2.93
C PHE A 150 4.59 1.70 3.67
N GLU A 151 3.35 1.43 3.30
CA GLU A 151 2.17 1.81 4.09
C GLU A 151 1.30 0.57 4.28
N LEU A 152 1.14 0.13 5.53
CA LEU A 152 0.29 -1.00 5.91
C LEU A 152 -1.07 -0.47 6.34
N PHE A 153 -2.11 -0.69 5.53
CA PHE A 153 -3.47 -0.48 5.99
C PHE A 153 -3.87 -1.62 6.93
N ALA A 154 -3.89 -1.31 8.22
CA ALA A 154 -4.27 -2.21 9.31
C ALA A 154 -5.77 -2.57 9.27
N SER A 155 -6.19 -3.34 8.26
CA SER A 155 -7.32 -4.25 8.41
C SER A 155 -6.91 -5.54 9.14
N ALA A 156 -5.60 -5.80 9.27
CA ALA A 156 -5.05 -6.73 10.25
C ALA A 156 -5.01 -6.07 11.64
N GLN A 157 -6.17 -5.86 12.25
CA GLN A 157 -6.25 -5.60 13.68
C GLN A 157 -5.66 -6.80 14.44
N HIS A 158 -4.36 -6.76 14.73
CA HIS A 158 -3.71 -7.67 15.69
C HIS A 158 -4.25 -7.48 17.13
N GLY A 159 -5.18 -6.54 17.34
CA GLY A 159 -5.92 -6.35 18.60
C GLY A 159 -7.33 -6.95 18.63
N ARG A 160 -7.86 -7.48 17.52
CA ARG A 160 -9.07 -8.30 17.57
C ARG A 160 -8.64 -9.72 17.90
N LEU A 161 -8.76 -10.12 19.16
CA LEU A 161 -8.86 -11.54 19.51
C LEU A 161 -9.79 -12.21 18.49
N GLU A 162 -9.38 -13.35 17.93
CA GLU A 162 -10.23 -14.24 17.13
C GLU A 162 -11.63 -14.21 17.74
N GLN A 163 -12.62 -13.70 17.00
CA GLN A 163 -13.99 -13.66 17.49
C GLN A 163 -14.38 -15.10 17.76
N ARG A 164 -14.33 -15.51 19.03
CA ARG A 164 -14.90 -16.77 19.49
C ARG A 164 -16.31 -16.80 18.92
N LYS A 165 -16.60 -17.79 18.08
CA LYS A 165 -17.93 -18.05 17.51
C LYS A 165 -18.96 -17.76 18.59
N LYS A 166 -19.86 -16.80 18.34
CA LYS A 166 -20.85 -16.25 19.29
C LYS A 166 -21.25 -17.30 20.32
N ALA A 167 -20.68 -17.22 21.52
CA ALA A 167 -21.27 -17.88 22.67
C ALA A 167 -22.56 -17.12 22.99
N VAL A 168 -23.63 -17.87 23.23
CA VAL A 168 -24.97 -17.43 23.64
C VAL A 168 -24.85 -16.35 24.73
N PRO A 169 -25.68 -15.28 24.71
CA PRO A 169 -25.57 -14.18 25.67
C PRO A 169 -25.79 -14.71 27.09
N LYS A 170 -24.71 -14.85 27.85
CA LYS A 170 -24.78 -14.76 29.31
C LYS A 170 -24.62 -13.28 29.63
N THR A 171 -25.36 -12.81 30.63
CA THR A 171 -25.24 -11.47 31.21
C THR A 171 -23.77 -11.17 31.54
N GLU A 172 -23.08 -10.48 30.64
CA GLU A 172 -21.68 -10.10 30.82
C GLU A 172 -21.64 -8.96 31.83
N LYS A 173 -21.03 -9.22 32.98
CA LYS A 173 -20.85 -8.20 34.02
C LYS A 173 -19.72 -7.26 33.59
N PRO A 174 -19.81 -5.95 33.90
CA PRO A 174 -18.72 -5.02 33.66
C PRO A 174 -17.44 -5.50 34.35
N THR A 175 -16.29 -5.35 33.69
CA THR A 175 -14.98 -5.75 34.22
C THR A 175 -14.14 -4.52 34.54
N GLU A 176 -13.42 -4.54 35.65
CA GLU A 176 -12.47 -3.47 35.99
C GLU A 176 -11.12 -3.70 35.30
N LEU A 177 -10.68 -2.70 34.53
CA LEU A 177 -9.37 -2.65 33.90
C LEU A 177 -8.51 -1.59 34.59
N GLY A 178 -7.35 -2.00 35.12
CA GLY A 178 -6.31 -1.09 35.58
C GLY A 178 -5.43 -0.65 34.41
N VAL A 179 -5.44 0.64 34.09
CA VAL A 179 -4.59 1.27 33.06
C VAL A 179 -3.51 2.10 33.76
N THR A 180 -2.25 1.81 33.46
CA THR A 180 -1.11 2.61 33.96
C THR A 180 -0.52 3.42 32.81
N ILE A 181 -0.58 4.74 32.90
CA ILE A 181 0.03 5.68 31.95
C ILE A 181 0.98 6.57 32.75
N ASP A 182 2.24 6.65 32.33
CA ASP A 182 3.29 7.44 32.99
C ASP A 182 3.41 7.17 34.51
N GLY A 183 3.30 5.90 34.90
CA GLY A 183 3.40 5.46 36.29
C GLY A 183 2.17 5.76 37.17
N THR A 184 1.13 6.40 36.61
CA THR A 184 -0.14 6.61 37.31
C THR A 184 -1.13 5.52 36.93
N GLN A 185 -1.55 4.71 37.91
CA GLN A 185 -2.58 3.68 37.71
C GLN A 185 -3.98 4.27 37.89
N ARG A 186 -4.88 4.00 36.94
CA ARG A 186 -6.31 4.32 37.00
C ARG A 186 -7.12 3.07 36.71
N THR A 187 -8.21 2.87 37.44
CA THR A 187 -9.14 1.78 37.17
C THR A 187 -10.32 2.33 36.38
N ILE A 188 -10.65 1.66 35.27
CA ILE A 188 -11.82 1.96 34.45
C ILE A 188 -12.72 0.72 34.39
N THR A 189 -14.03 0.92 34.52
CA THR A 189 -15.01 -0.15 34.30
C THR A 189 -15.29 -0.24 32.80
N MET A 190 -15.13 -1.43 32.23
CA MET A 190 -15.37 -1.70 30.81
C MET A 190 -16.53 -2.67 30.61
N GLU A 191 -17.38 -2.34 29.65
CA GLU A 191 -18.42 -3.23 29.15
C GLU A 191 -17.84 -4.21 28.11
N ALA A 192 -18.50 -5.35 27.95
CA ALA A 192 -18.09 -6.32 26.94
C ALA A 192 -18.24 -5.76 25.52
N GLY A 193 -17.19 -5.91 24.71
CA GLY A 193 -17.13 -5.38 23.35
C GLY A 193 -16.65 -3.93 23.23
N GLN A 194 -16.36 -3.24 24.34
CA GLN A 194 -15.78 -1.90 24.32
C GLN A 194 -14.26 -1.95 24.09
N SER A 195 -13.73 -1.07 23.23
CA SER A 195 -12.27 -0.89 23.08
C SER A 195 -11.68 -0.15 24.27
N VAL A 196 -10.38 -0.35 24.50
CA VAL A 196 -9.62 0.42 25.51
C VAL A 196 -9.38 1.87 25.07
N LEU A 197 -9.41 2.12 23.76
CA LEU A 197 -9.36 3.47 23.16
C LEU A 197 -10.61 4.29 23.51
#